data_AF-A0A6V7IHT0-F1
#
_entry.id   AF-A0A6V7IHT0-F1
#
_cell.length_a   1.000
_cell.length_b   1.000
_cell.length_c   1.000
_cell.angle_alpha   90.00
_cell.angle_beta   90.00
_cell.angle_gamma   90.00
#
_symmetry.space_group_name_H-M   'P 1'
#
loop_
_entity.id
_entity.type
_entity.pdbx_description
1 polymer ?
#
loop_
_entity_poly.entity_id
_entity_poly.type
_entity_poly.pdbx_seq_one_letter_code
_entity_poly.pdbx_strand_id
1 'polypeptide(L)'
;VRNIYINCDYRGLDGNYDRDIAILHIDTPLVFTSYRVPICLDITTGRRAIEFGTEGVVAGFGKTAEGSFSSILQSLSVPVVPNNLCAKNSPTIDAQRFITLDKFCAGYTN
;
A
#
# COMPACT_ATOMS: atom_id res chain seq x y z
N VAL A 1 -9.52 20.05 3.29
CA VAL A 1 -8.63 19.72 2.16
C VAL A 1 -8.73 20.85 1.17
N ARG A 2 -7.60 21.40 0.71
CA ARG A 2 -7.55 22.49 -0.27
C ARG A 2 -7.54 21.95 -1.70
N ASN A 3 -6.65 21.01 -2.01
CA ASN A 3 -6.54 20.39 -3.32
C ASN A 3 -6.32 18.87 -3.18
N ILE A 4 -6.69 18.13 -4.23
CA ILE A 4 -6.36 16.71 -4.41
C ILE A 4 -5.62 16.59 -5.74
N TYR A 5 -4.39 16.07 -5.70
CA TYR A 5 -3.57 15.83 -6.88
C TYR A 5 -3.55 14.34 -7.16
N ILE A 6 -4.21 13.92 -8.23
CA ILE A 6 -4.26 12.53 -8.70
C ILE A 6 -3.15 12.37 -9.75
N ASN A 7 -2.48 11.22 -9.77
CA ASN A 7 -1.54 10.90 -10.83
C ASN A 7 -2.25 10.96 -12.20
N CYS A 8 -1.74 11.76 -13.14
CA CYS A 8 -2.37 11.94 -14.46
C CYS A 8 -2.47 10.66 -15.29
N ASP A 9 -1.61 9.67 -14.99
CA ASP A 9 -1.60 8.37 -15.67
C ASP A 9 -2.44 7.31 -14.93
N TYR A 10 -3.15 7.67 -13.86
CA TYR A 10 -4.04 6.73 -13.15
C TYR A 10 -5.22 6.33 -14.04
N ARG A 11 -5.47 5.02 -14.16
CA ARG A 11 -6.46 4.47 -15.09
C ARG A 11 -7.65 3.77 -14.43
N GLY A 12 -7.74 3.77 -13.11
CA GLY A 12 -8.82 3.11 -12.39
C GLY A 12 -8.94 1.61 -12.69
N LEU A 13 -10.15 1.08 -12.57
CA LEU A 13 -10.42 -0.35 -12.77
C LEU A 13 -10.02 -0.85 -14.17
N ASP A 14 -10.28 -0.05 -15.22
CA ASP A 14 -9.99 -0.42 -16.61
C ASP A 14 -8.49 -0.55 -16.89
N GLY A 15 -7.65 0.16 -16.14
CA GLY A 15 -6.20 0.02 -16.18
C GLY A 15 -5.61 -0.73 -14.99
N ASN A 16 -6.38 -1.61 -14.35
CA ASN A 16 -5.93 -2.45 -13.24
C ASN A 16 -5.33 -1.66 -12.05
N TYR A 17 -5.84 -0.46 -11.80
CA TYR A 17 -5.33 0.47 -10.79
C TYR A 17 -3.84 0.79 -10.98
N ASP A 18 -3.33 0.84 -12.22
CA ASP A 18 -1.98 1.31 -12.50
C ASP A 18 -1.80 2.76 -11.99
N ARG A 19 -0.69 3.00 -11.29
CA ARG A 19 -0.29 4.30 -10.72
C ARG A 19 -1.30 4.85 -9.71
N ASP A 20 -1.82 3.97 -8.88
CA ASP A 20 -2.75 4.29 -7.79
C ASP A 20 -2.06 5.03 -6.64
N ILE A 21 -1.88 6.34 -6.81
CA ILE A 21 -1.35 7.25 -5.80
C ILE A 21 -1.93 8.66 -5.99
N ALA A 22 -2.20 9.34 -4.87
CA ALA A 22 -2.67 10.72 -4.85
C ALA A 22 -2.06 11.50 -3.68
N ILE A 23 -1.99 12.83 -3.81
CA ILE A 23 -1.54 13.75 -2.77
C ILE A 23 -2.72 14.62 -2.34
N LEU A 24 -3.01 14.63 -1.04
CA LEU A 24 -3.99 15.53 -0.45
C LEU A 24 -3.29 16.73 0.16
N HIS A 25 -3.53 17.91 -0.39
CA HIS A 25 -3.06 19.18 0.18
C HIS A 25 -4.09 19.68 1.18
N ILE A 26 -3.76 19.63 2.45
CA ILE A 26 -4.59 20.15 3.54
C ILE A 26 -4.52 21.68 3.60
N ASP A 27 -5.61 22.30 4.06
CA ASP A 27 -5.71 23.78 4.11
C ASP A 27 -4.98 24.36 5.33
N THR A 28 -5.15 23.71 6.48
CA THR A 28 -4.44 24.04 7.72
C THR A 28 -3.26 23.08 7.93
N PRO A 29 -2.02 23.57 8.10
CA PRO A 29 -0.88 22.74 8.45
C PRO A 29 -1.11 21.94 9.73
N LEU A 30 -0.63 20.69 9.77
CA LEU A 30 -0.67 19.88 10.98
C LEU A 30 0.36 20.38 12.01
N VAL A 31 -0.03 20.46 13.27
CA VAL A 31 0.90 20.72 14.38
C VAL A 31 1.55 19.39 14.77
N PHE A 32 2.86 19.23 14.74
CA PHE A 32 3.44 17.93 15.12
C PHE A 32 3.43 17.70 16.63
N THR A 33 3.23 16.44 17.02
CA THR A 33 3.23 15.98 18.43
C THR A 33 3.97 14.64 18.51
N SER A 34 4.09 14.08 19.71
CA SER A 34 4.68 12.74 19.90
C SER A 34 3.94 11.60 19.19
N TYR A 35 2.68 11.80 18.81
CA TYR A 35 1.83 10.80 18.14
C TYR A 35 1.34 11.25 16.75
N ARG A 36 1.76 12.44 16.29
CA ARG A 36 1.43 12.98 14.97
C ARG A 36 2.70 13.48 14.30
N VAL A 37 3.32 12.58 13.54
CA VAL A 37 4.57 12.79 12.81
C VAL A 37 4.42 12.30 11.37
N PRO A 38 5.10 12.93 10.39
CA PRO A 38 5.10 12.45 9.01
C PRO A 38 5.92 11.16 8.87
N ILE A 39 5.61 10.38 7.83
CA ILE A 39 6.46 9.26 7.39
C ILE A 39 7.56 9.75 6.44
N CYS A 40 8.68 9.06 6.41
CA CYS A 40 9.75 9.32 5.45
C CYS A 40 9.35 8.84 4.04
N LEU A 41 9.80 9.56 3.02
CA LEU A 41 9.73 9.10 1.63
C LEU A 41 11.05 8.47 1.21
N ASP A 42 11.02 7.31 0.59
CA ASP A 42 12.20 6.74 -0.05
C ASP A 42 12.46 7.46 -1.37
N ILE A 43 13.49 8.31 -1.39
CA ILE A 43 13.95 9.06 -2.57
C ILE A 43 15.09 8.35 -3.29
N THR A 44 15.48 7.16 -2.84
CA THR A 44 16.56 6.40 -3.46
C THR A 44 16.05 5.63 -4.67
N THR A 45 16.88 5.54 -5.71
CA THR A 45 16.53 4.79 -6.94
C THR A 45 16.62 3.28 -6.76
N GLY A 46 17.17 2.81 -5.64
CA GLY A 46 17.57 1.41 -5.43
C GLY A 46 16.48 0.47 -4.91
N ARG A 47 15.26 0.95 -4.59
CA ARG A 47 14.16 0.15 -4.02
C ARG A 47 14.59 -0.78 -2.87
N ARG A 48 15.60 -0.39 -2.07
CA ARG A 48 16.15 -1.24 -0.99
C ARG A 48 15.11 -1.65 0.05
N ALA A 49 14.10 -0.81 0.26
CA ALA A 49 12.98 -1.11 1.16
C ALA A 49 12.06 -2.25 0.65
N ILE A 50 12.26 -2.72 -0.58
CA ILE A 50 11.41 -3.72 -1.26
C ILE A 50 12.24 -4.96 -1.63
N GLU A 51 13.32 -5.23 -0.91
CA GLU A 51 14.05 -6.50 -1.03
C GLU A 51 13.18 -7.66 -0.54
N PHE A 52 13.23 -8.81 -1.21
CA PHE A 52 12.41 -9.96 -0.84
C PHE A 52 12.77 -10.44 0.57
N GLY A 53 11.76 -10.73 1.38
CA GLY A 53 11.90 -11.11 2.78
C GLY A 53 12.09 -9.93 3.74
N THR A 54 12.26 -8.69 3.26
CA THR A 54 12.22 -7.51 4.12
C THR A 54 10.82 -7.36 4.71
N GLU A 55 10.74 -7.22 6.04
CA GLU A 55 9.49 -7.01 6.76
C GLU A 55 9.02 -5.55 6.63
N GLY A 56 7.77 -5.37 6.23
CA GLY A 56 7.06 -4.09 6.24
C GLY A 56 5.86 -4.13 7.18
N VAL A 57 5.41 -2.96 7.64
CA VAL A 57 4.25 -2.84 8.54
C VAL A 57 3.07 -2.22 7.80
N VAL A 58 1.93 -2.89 7.86
CA VAL A 58 0.64 -2.37 7.38
C VAL A 58 -0.20 -2.03 8.60
N ALA A 59 -0.70 -0.80 8.70
CA ALA A 59 -1.56 -0.35 9.79
C ALA A 59 -2.88 0.21 9.26
N GLY A 60 -4.00 -0.08 9.91
CA GLY A 60 -5.31 0.41 9.49
C GLY A 60 -6.48 -0.07 10.35
N PHE A 61 -7.66 0.39 9.96
CA PHE A 61 -8.96 0.09 10.60
C PHE A 61 -9.81 -0.84 9.72
N GLY A 62 -9.16 -1.64 8.87
CA GLY A 62 -9.81 -2.50 7.89
C GLY A 62 -10.51 -3.70 8.52
N LYS A 63 -10.95 -4.62 7.64
CA LYS A 63 -11.50 -5.91 8.07
C LYS A 63 -10.42 -6.75 8.75
N THR A 64 -10.74 -7.33 9.90
CA THR A 64 -9.87 -8.25 10.64
C THR A 64 -10.09 -9.69 10.18
N ALA A 65 -9.37 -10.65 10.79
CA ALA A 65 -9.53 -12.09 10.50
C ALA A 65 -10.95 -12.59 10.83
N GLU A 66 -11.64 -11.93 11.74
CA GLU A 66 -13.04 -12.19 12.10
C GLU A 66 -14.04 -11.63 11.06
N GLY A 67 -13.56 -10.92 10.04
CA GLY A 67 -14.36 -10.36 8.94
C GLY A 67 -15.06 -9.04 9.26
N SER A 68 -14.94 -8.53 10.48
CA SER A 68 -15.50 -7.25 10.92
C SER A 68 -14.48 -6.12 10.82
N PHE A 69 -14.95 -4.87 10.67
CA PHE A 69 -14.09 -3.69 10.72
C PHE A 69 -13.71 -3.37 12.17
N SER A 70 -12.46 -2.99 12.40
CA SER A 70 -12.02 -2.58 13.73
C SER A 70 -12.16 -1.08 13.94
N SER A 71 -12.69 -0.67 15.09
CA SER A 71 -12.69 0.73 15.54
C SER A 71 -11.35 1.15 16.19
N ILE A 72 -10.47 0.18 16.46
CA ILE A 72 -9.16 0.40 17.08
C ILE A 72 -8.10 0.09 16.02
N LEU A 73 -7.06 0.95 15.93
CA LEU A 73 -6.00 0.78 14.95
C LEU A 73 -5.34 -0.59 15.12
N GLN A 74 -5.29 -1.36 14.04
CA GLN A 74 -4.56 -2.63 13.98
C GLN A 74 -3.29 -2.47 13.15
N SER A 75 -2.32 -3.35 13.38
CA SER A 75 -1.09 -3.41 12.60
C SER A 75 -0.66 -4.85 12.36
N LEU A 76 -0.06 -5.11 11.20
CA LEU A 76 0.48 -6.40 10.80
C LEU A 76 1.86 -6.20 10.18
N SER A 77 2.84 -7.00 10.60
CA SER A 77 4.13 -7.12 9.90
C SER A 77 4.02 -8.21 8.83
N VAL A 78 4.51 -7.92 7.62
CA VAL A 78 4.51 -8.86 6.50
C VAL A 78 5.81 -8.76 5.69
N PRO A 79 6.33 -9.88 5.16
CA PRO A 79 7.50 -9.86 4.30
C PRO A 79 7.11 -9.44 2.88
N VAL A 80 8.00 -8.72 2.21
CA VAL A 80 7.94 -8.52 0.76
C VAL A 80 8.17 -9.86 0.05
N VAL A 81 7.35 -10.17 -0.96
CA VAL A 81 7.42 -11.44 -1.71
C VAL A 81 7.56 -11.21 -3.22
N PRO A 82 8.15 -12.17 -3.95
CA PRO A 82 8.24 -12.08 -5.41
C PRO A 82 6.87 -12.01 -6.09
N ASN A 83 6.72 -11.11 -7.07
CA ASN A 83 5.45 -10.91 -7.80
C ASN A 83 4.97 -12.19 -8.52
N ASN A 84 5.89 -13.04 -8.99
CA ASN A 84 5.53 -14.33 -9.61
C ASN A 84 4.93 -15.32 -8.59
N LEU A 85 5.44 -15.33 -7.36
CA LEU A 85 4.89 -16.14 -6.27
C LEU A 85 3.51 -15.62 -5.85
N CYS A 86 3.39 -14.30 -5.73
CA CYS A 86 2.13 -13.60 -5.45
C CYS A 86 1.06 -13.91 -6.52
N ALA A 87 1.42 -13.86 -7.80
CA ALA A 87 0.53 -14.21 -8.90
C ALA A 87 0.10 -15.69 -8.85
N LYS A 88 1.04 -16.61 -8.60
CA LYS A 88 0.76 -18.04 -8.48
C LYS A 88 -0.21 -18.34 -7.33
N ASN A 89 -0.09 -17.62 -6.22
CA ASN A 89 -0.92 -17.80 -5.03
C ASN A 89 -2.17 -16.91 -5.01
N SER A 90 -2.41 -16.14 -6.07
CA SER A 90 -3.59 -15.27 -6.15
C SER A 90 -4.87 -16.11 -6.22
N PRO A 91 -5.92 -15.75 -5.46
CA PRO A 91 -7.12 -16.57 -5.34
C PRO A 91 -7.93 -16.68 -6.64
N THR A 92 -7.77 -15.71 -7.56
CA THR A 92 -8.44 -15.69 -8.85
C THR A 92 -7.51 -15.18 -9.95
N ILE A 93 -7.80 -15.53 -11.21
CA ILE A 93 -7.11 -14.97 -12.39
C ILE A 93 -7.32 -13.45 -12.44
N ASP A 94 -8.52 -12.98 -12.06
CA ASP A 94 -8.83 -11.55 -11.99
C ASP A 94 -8.00 -10.80 -10.94
N ALA A 95 -7.49 -11.47 -9.89
CA ALA A 95 -6.59 -10.83 -8.94
C ALA A 95 -5.19 -10.63 -9.53
N GLN A 96 -4.73 -11.54 -10.40
CA GLN A 96 -3.40 -11.47 -11.01
C GLN A 96 -3.24 -10.24 -11.92
N ARG A 97 -4.33 -9.78 -12.57
CA ARG A 97 -4.27 -8.60 -13.45
C ARG A 97 -3.88 -7.30 -12.72
N PHE A 98 -4.07 -7.27 -11.40
CA PHE A 98 -3.71 -6.12 -10.56
C PHE A 98 -2.23 -6.11 -10.16
N ILE A 99 -1.43 -7.13 -10.50
CA ILE A 99 0.00 -7.20 -10.21
C ILE A 99 0.77 -6.57 -11.39
N THR A 100 0.79 -5.24 -11.44
CA THR A 100 1.45 -4.43 -12.49
C THR A 100 2.85 -3.96 -12.07
N LEU A 101 3.62 -3.37 -13.00
CA LEU A 101 5.04 -3.02 -12.81
C LEU A 101 5.30 -1.91 -11.76
N ASP A 102 4.28 -1.11 -11.45
CA ASP A 102 4.27 -0.08 -10.41
C ASP A 102 4.06 -0.65 -8.99
N LYS A 103 3.80 -1.96 -8.87
CA LYS A 103 3.46 -2.63 -7.61
C LYS A 103 4.49 -3.68 -7.19
N PHE A 104 4.49 -3.97 -5.90
CA PHE A 104 5.18 -5.09 -5.28
C PHE A 104 4.18 -5.87 -4.41
N CYS A 105 4.49 -7.11 -4.09
CA CYS A 105 3.66 -7.93 -3.21
C CYS A 105 4.28 -8.10 -1.82
N ALA A 106 3.43 -8.29 -0.82
CA ALA A 106 3.82 -8.65 0.53
C ALA A 106 2.77 -9.57 1.17
N GLY A 107 3.20 -10.45 2.09
CA GLY A 107 2.30 -11.34 2.82
C GLY A 107 2.87 -12.74 3.05
N TYR A 108 2.22 -13.48 3.94
CA TYR A 108 2.54 -14.88 4.21
C TYR A 108 1.71 -15.81 3.34
N THR A 109 2.31 -16.92 2.92
CA THR A 109 1.57 -18.06 2.37
C THR A 109 1.04 -18.87 3.56
N ASN A 110 -0.29 -18.97 3.70
CA ASN A 110 -0.90 -20.00 4.54
C ASN A 110 -0.90 -21.34 3.80
#